data_AF-K5VM70-F1
#
_entry.id   AF-K5VM70-F1
#
_cell.length_a   1.000
_cell.length_b   1.000
_cell.length_c   1.000
_cell.angle_alpha   90.00
_cell.angle_beta   90.00
_cell.angle_gamma   90.00
#
_symmetry.space_group_name_H-M   'P 1'
#
loop_
_entity.id
_entity.type
_entity.pdbx_description
1 polymer ?
#
loop_
_entity_poly.entity_id
_entity_poly.type
_entity_poly.pdbx_seq_one_letter_code
_entity_poly.pdbx_strand_id
1 'polypeptide(L)'
;MFGMAVVLWIIDLQNLVIEVKMTLLATSDATLSDDYSSATSSILRLASIEDLLYSYMTIIGDIIIIWRVHAFWSNGRERLHLGTASSAMLTYCAARLGADIKLGTYQHPAFCRNIQTTSYSMTLATTAIATILIALKAWYSDTSNRQYTRTYFSVFRNSGPRTRTLRVMVMLIESGLLYMLFFAVQVIISISSVNAKIEQNAGLTFALTIQQYTNSLIVGIYPTIVVILVYSKHSILSSQAETSDTAVVFGRGRTATEGSAMYLDSTEEAITHSSMLLQGRDADLFEMAHAKSTESRNFGAKEENSLGVQVRRSVVYRS
;
A
#
# COMPACT_ATOMS: atom_id res chain seq x y z
N MET A 1 -12.01 -2.85 4.10
CA MET A 1 -11.41 -1.70 4.82
C MET A 1 -12.45 -0.65 5.14
N PHE A 2 -12.88 0.18 4.17
CA PHE A 2 -13.88 1.23 4.40
C PHE A 2 -15.14 0.74 5.13
N GLY A 3 -15.75 -0.36 4.66
CA GLY A 3 -16.92 -0.94 5.34
C GLY A 3 -16.68 -1.31 6.81
N MET A 4 -15.51 -1.85 7.16
CA MET A 4 -15.20 -2.16 8.56
C MET A 4 -14.96 -0.90 9.40
N ALA A 5 -14.35 0.14 8.80
CA ALA A 5 -14.20 1.44 9.45
C ALA A 5 -15.56 2.09 9.74
N VAL A 6 -16.51 1.98 8.80
CA VAL A 6 -17.89 2.48 8.99
C VAL A 6 -18.60 1.69 10.09
N VAL A 7 -18.43 0.35 10.14
CA VAL A 7 -19.01 -0.47 11.22
C VAL A 7 -18.42 -0.08 12.58
N LEU A 8 -17.10 0.08 12.69
CA LEU A 8 -16.45 0.57 13.92
C LEU A 8 -17.02 1.93 14.33
N TRP A 9 -17.12 2.88 13.39
CA TRP A 9 -17.67 4.20 13.68
C TRP A 9 -19.13 4.15 14.16
N ILE A 10 -19.96 3.24 13.61
CA ILE A 10 -21.34 3.03 14.07
C ILE A 10 -21.35 2.45 15.48
N ILE A 11 -20.47 1.50 15.79
CA ILE A 11 -20.32 0.91 17.13
C ILE A 11 -19.89 1.99 18.13
N ASP A 12 -18.90 2.82 17.80
CA ASP A 12 -18.43 3.93 18.61
C ASP A 12 -19.56 4.94 18.89
N LEU A 13 -20.32 5.29 17.86
CA LEU A 13 -21.48 6.20 18.00
C LEU A 13 -22.55 5.59 18.89
N GLN A 14 -22.81 4.28 18.77
CA GLN A 14 -23.78 3.59 19.61
C GLN A 14 -23.32 3.52 21.06
N ASN A 15 -22.04 3.25 21.32
CA ASN A 15 -21.44 3.28 22.65
C ASN A 15 -21.58 4.68 23.29
N LEU A 16 -21.26 5.73 22.53
CA LEU A 16 -21.41 7.12 22.98
C LEU A 16 -22.86 7.46 23.33
N VAL A 17 -23.83 7.04 22.51
CA VAL A 17 -25.26 7.26 22.79
C VAL A 17 -25.72 6.49 24.04
N ILE A 18 -25.26 5.25 24.23
CA ILE A 18 -25.58 4.45 25.43
C ILE A 18 -25.00 5.12 26.68
N GLU A 19 -23.74 5.53 26.65
CA GLU A 19 -23.07 6.20 27.76
C GLU A 19 -23.78 7.50 28.15
N VAL A 20 -24.10 8.35 27.17
CA VAL A 20 -24.85 9.61 27.40
C VAL A 20 -26.24 9.34 27.97
N LYS A 21 -26.98 8.36 27.44
CA LYS A 21 -28.31 8.02 27.97
C LYS A 21 -28.25 7.53 29.42
N MET A 22 -27.29 6.67 29.76
CA MET A 22 -27.18 6.12 31.11
C MET A 22 -26.66 7.13 32.12
N THR A 23 -25.79 8.06 31.71
CA THR A 23 -25.21 9.08 32.61
C THR A 23 -26.11 10.30 32.82
N LEU A 24 -26.80 10.77 31.78
CA LEU A 24 -27.57 12.03 31.84
C LEU A 24 -29.08 11.83 31.96
N LEU A 25 -29.64 10.70 31.53
CA LEU A 25 -31.09 10.48 31.46
C LEU A 25 -31.61 9.40 32.43
N ALA A 26 -30.73 8.79 33.23
CA ALA A 26 -31.15 7.83 34.26
C ALA A 26 -32.02 8.54 35.31
N THR A 27 -33.34 8.40 35.15
CA THR A 27 -34.40 8.86 36.05
C THR A 27 -35.06 7.71 36.80
N SER A 28 -34.44 6.53 36.74
CA SER A 28 -34.93 5.30 37.38
C SER A 28 -34.79 5.39 38.90
N ASP A 29 -35.81 4.93 39.63
CA ASP A 29 -35.77 4.75 41.09
C ASP A 29 -34.82 3.59 41.52
N ALA A 30 -34.24 2.87 40.57
CA ALA A 30 -33.23 1.85 40.82
C ALA A 30 -31.92 2.47 41.34
N THR A 31 -31.15 1.70 42.12
CA THR A 31 -29.85 2.17 42.59
C THR A 31 -28.92 2.34 41.39
N LEU A 32 -28.26 3.50 41.30
CA LEU A 32 -27.36 3.88 40.19
C LEU A 32 -26.25 2.84 39.91
N SER A 33 -25.89 2.04 40.92
CA SER A 33 -24.95 0.93 40.80
C SER A 33 -25.47 -0.22 39.92
N ASP A 34 -26.76 -0.53 39.98
CA ASP A 34 -27.35 -1.67 39.26
C ASP A 34 -27.47 -1.34 37.76
N ASP A 35 -27.94 -0.14 37.45
CA ASP A 35 -28.01 0.40 36.08
C ASP A 35 -26.61 0.51 35.45
N TYR A 36 -25.61 0.95 36.22
CA TYR A 36 -24.22 1.02 35.75
C TYR A 36 -23.64 -0.37 35.43
N SER A 37 -23.92 -1.38 36.27
CA SER A 37 -23.45 -2.74 36.04
C SER A 37 -24.04 -3.36 34.77
N SER A 38 -25.33 -3.11 34.52
CA SER A 38 -26.04 -3.54 33.32
C SER A 38 -25.49 -2.87 32.06
N ALA A 39 -25.28 -1.55 32.10
CA ALA A 39 -24.65 -0.79 31.01
C ALA A 39 -23.26 -1.33 30.69
N THR A 40 -22.44 -1.55 31.72
CA THR A 40 -21.07 -2.03 31.58
C THR A 40 -21.04 -3.38 30.87
N SER A 41 -21.95 -4.30 31.20
CA SER A 41 -22.00 -5.62 30.54
C SER A 41 -22.28 -5.54 29.03
N SER A 42 -23.09 -4.56 28.60
CA SER A 42 -23.39 -4.32 27.19
C SER A 42 -22.20 -3.69 26.45
N ILE A 43 -21.59 -2.67 27.06
CA ILE A 43 -20.39 -2.00 26.53
C ILE A 43 -19.25 -3.01 26.35
N LEU A 44 -19.04 -3.91 27.31
CA LEU A 44 -18.01 -4.94 27.24
C LEU A 44 -18.18 -5.90 26.05
N ARG A 45 -19.42 -6.23 25.68
CA ARG A 45 -19.69 -7.06 24.49
C ARG A 45 -19.36 -6.32 23.20
N LEU A 46 -19.73 -5.05 23.10
CA LEU A 46 -19.43 -4.23 21.92
C LEU A 46 -17.93 -3.99 21.79
N ALA A 47 -17.22 -3.71 22.89
CA ALA A 47 -15.78 -3.55 22.92
C ALA A 47 -15.05 -4.81 22.41
N SER A 48 -15.51 -6.01 22.77
CA SER A 48 -14.93 -7.25 22.26
C SER A 48 -15.10 -7.41 20.74
N ILE A 49 -16.21 -6.93 20.17
CA ILE A 49 -16.45 -6.95 18.73
C ILE A 49 -15.54 -5.92 18.05
N GLU A 50 -15.40 -4.75 18.65
CA GLU A 50 -14.53 -3.66 18.19
C GLU A 50 -13.06 -4.13 18.08
N ASP A 51 -12.53 -4.75 19.12
CA ASP A 51 -11.17 -5.32 19.16
C ASP A 51 -10.95 -6.34 18.03
N LEU A 52 -11.94 -7.19 17.78
CA LEU A 52 -11.90 -8.20 16.73
C LEU A 52 -11.90 -7.55 15.34
N LEU A 53 -12.77 -6.55 15.10
CA LEU A 53 -12.80 -5.80 13.84
C LEU A 53 -11.47 -5.06 13.62
N TYR A 54 -10.92 -4.44 14.67
CA TYR A 54 -9.65 -3.73 14.61
C TYR A 54 -8.49 -4.67 14.27
N SER A 55 -8.49 -5.89 14.83
CA SER A 55 -7.54 -6.94 14.49
C SER A 55 -7.60 -7.30 13.00
N TYR A 56 -8.81 -7.53 12.45
CA TYR A 56 -8.97 -7.79 11.02
C TYR A 56 -8.54 -6.62 10.14
N MET A 57 -8.83 -5.38 10.55
CA MET A 57 -8.37 -4.19 9.82
C MET A 57 -6.85 -4.12 9.81
N THR A 58 -6.20 -4.42 10.92
CA THR A 58 -4.74 -4.45 11.00
C THR A 58 -4.14 -5.50 10.07
N ILE A 59 -4.70 -6.71 10.03
CA ILE A 59 -4.27 -7.78 9.11
C ILE A 59 -4.42 -7.36 7.65
N ILE A 60 -5.57 -6.81 7.27
CA ILE A 60 -5.79 -6.33 5.90
C ILE A 60 -4.84 -5.17 5.58
N GLY A 61 -4.51 -4.33 6.56
CA GLY A 61 -3.54 -3.25 6.44
C GLY A 61 -2.15 -3.78 6.10
N ASP A 62 -1.68 -4.78 6.84
CA ASP A 62 -0.41 -5.45 6.60
C ASP A 62 -0.37 -6.13 5.21
N ILE A 63 -1.47 -6.76 4.78
CA ILE A 63 -1.58 -7.35 3.42
C ILE A 63 -1.43 -6.26 2.35
N ILE A 64 -2.07 -5.10 2.52
CA ILE A 64 -1.96 -3.97 1.59
C ILE A 64 -0.52 -3.42 1.58
N ILE A 65 0.15 -3.38 2.73
CA ILE A 65 1.57 -2.98 2.84
C ILE A 65 2.46 -3.96 2.09
N ILE A 66 2.28 -5.27 2.26
CA ILE A 66 3.05 -6.29 1.54
C ILE A 66 2.78 -6.19 0.04
N TRP A 67 1.52 -6.06 -0.34
CA TRP A 67 1.11 -5.87 -1.73
C TRP A 67 1.77 -4.64 -2.35
N ARG A 68 1.88 -3.52 -1.63
CA ARG A 68 2.54 -2.30 -2.12
C ARG A 68 4.01 -2.56 -2.44
N VAL A 69 4.74 -3.24 -1.56
CA VAL A 69 6.15 -3.55 -1.77
C VAL A 69 6.30 -4.49 -2.97
N HIS A 70 5.42 -5.50 -3.06
CA HIS A 70 5.40 -6.43 -4.19
C HIS A 70 5.11 -5.73 -5.52
N ALA A 71 4.15 -4.81 -5.58
CA ALA A 71 3.83 -4.04 -6.78
C ALA A 71 5.05 -3.26 -7.30
N PHE A 72 5.84 -2.65 -6.41
CA PHE A 72 7.06 -1.94 -6.78
C PHE A 72 8.25 -2.85 -7.14
N TRP A 73 8.27 -4.10 -6.65
CA TRP A 73 9.36 -5.05 -6.90
C TRP A 73 9.07 -6.11 -7.95
N SER A 74 7.85 -6.18 -8.47
CA SER A 74 7.42 -7.23 -9.42
C SER A 74 8.25 -7.30 -10.71
N ASN A 75 8.98 -6.24 -11.05
CA ASN A 75 9.80 -6.17 -12.25
C ASN A 75 11.22 -6.78 -12.09
N GLY A 76 11.54 -7.35 -10.91
CA GLY A 76 12.80 -8.04 -10.64
C GLY A 76 12.60 -9.55 -10.46
N ARG A 77 13.58 -10.36 -10.90
CA ARG A 77 13.57 -11.83 -10.77
C ARG A 77 13.66 -12.33 -9.33
N GLU A 78 13.86 -11.43 -8.37
CA GLU A 78 13.97 -11.71 -6.95
C GLU A 78 12.58 -11.69 -6.29
N ARG A 79 11.97 -12.87 -6.17
CA ARG A 79 10.72 -13.07 -5.44
C ARG A 79 10.98 -12.92 -3.94
N LEU A 80 10.67 -11.75 -3.40
CA LEU A 80 10.77 -11.50 -1.96
C LEU A 80 9.62 -12.22 -1.23
N HIS A 81 9.88 -13.41 -0.69
CA HIS A 81 8.91 -14.21 0.08
C HIS A 81 8.75 -13.76 1.55
N LEU A 82 9.21 -12.55 1.93
CA LEU A 82 9.30 -12.13 3.34
C LEU A 82 7.94 -11.87 4.04
N GLY A 83 6.83 -11.78 3.30
CA GLY A 83 5.55 -11.30 3.86
C GLY A 83 4.64 -12.36 4.50
N THR A 84 4.80 -13.65 4.20
CA THR A 84 3.80 -14.66 4.59
C THR A 84 3.98 -15.20 6.00
N ALA A 85 5.22 -15.27 6.50
CA ALA A 85 5.52 -15.89 7.79
C ALA A 85 5.02 -15.09 9.01
N SER A 86 5.02 -13.75 8.93
CA SER A 86 4.60 -12.89 10.05
C SER A 86 3.08 -12.87 10.26
N SER A 87 2.28 -12.83 9.19
CA SER A 87 0.81 -12.78 9.29
C SER A 87 0.19 -14.09 9.83
N ALA A 88 0.84 -15.22 9.57
CA ALA A 88 0.40 -16.53 10.05
C ALA A 88 0.51 -16.65 11.58
N MET A 89 1.55 -16.07 12.18
CA MET A 89 1.79 -16.10 13.63
C MET A 89 0.76 -15.26 14.40
N LEU A 90 0.34 -14.12 13.84
CA LEU A 90 -0.68 -13.24 14.44
C LEU A 90 -2.08 -13.89 14.39
N THR A 91 -2.44 -14.48 13.24
CA THR A 91 -3.72 -15.16 13.02
C THR A 91 -3.89 -16.37 13.95
N TYR A 92 -2.79 -17.12 14.18
CA TYR A 92 -2.79 -18.26 15.10
C TYR A 92 -3.15 -17.86 16.53
N CYS A 93 -2.65 -16.71 17.01
CA CYS A 93 -2.92 -16.28 18.37
C CYS A 93 -4.35 -15.77 18.56
N ALA A 94 -4.90 -15.04 17.59
CA ALA A 94 -6.29 -14.57 17.63
C ALA A 94 -7.30 -15.75 17.66
N ALA A 95 -7.05 -16.80 16.88
CA ALA A 95 -7.91 -17.97 16.82
C ALA A 95 -7.86 -18.85 18.10
N ARG A 96 -6.71 -18.89 18.79
CA ARG A 96 -6.52 -19.71 20.00
C ARG A 96 -7.02 -19.06 21.29
N LEU A 97 -7.03 -17.72 21.37
CA LEU A 97 -7.23 -16.97 22.62
C LEU A 97 -8.57 -16.22 22.71
N GLY A 98 -9.38 -16.22 21.66
CA GLY A 98 -10.69 -15.54 21.63
C GLY A 98 -11.76 -16.10 22.59
N ALA A 99 -11.47 -17.18 23.32
CA ALA A 99 -12.45 -17.86 24.17
C ALA A 99 -12.48 -17.41 25.66
N ASP A 100 -11.57 -16.53 26.10
CA ASP A 100 -11.41 -16.20 27.54
C ASP A 100 -11.38 -14.68 27.79
N ILE A 101 -12.41 -13.96 27.34
CA ILE A 101 -12.56 -12.52 27.57
C ILE A 101 -13.48 -12.32 28.79
N LYS A 102 -12.92 -11.94 29.94
CA LYS A 102 -13.67 -11.42 31.09
C LYS A 102 -13.34 -9.94 31.31
N LEU A 103 -14.37 -9.09 31.31
CA LEU A 103 -14.30 -7.65 31.64
C LEU A 103 -13.42 -6.78 30.71
N GLY A 104 -13.31 -7.12 29.43
CA GLY A 104 -12.68 -6.23 28.42
C GLY A 104 -11.19 -5.96 28.64
N THR A 105 -10.57 -6.65 29.60
CA THR A 105 -9.15 -6.57 29.90
C THR A 105 -8.64 -7.99 30.13
N TYR A 106 -7.65 -8.41 29.33
CA TYR A 106 -7.01 -9.71 29.50
C TYR A 106 -6.14 -9.70 30.76
N GLN A 107 -6.72 -9.98 31.93
CA GLN A 107 -5.93 -10.05 33.16
C GLN A 107 -5.12 -11.34 33.27
N HIS A 108 -5.62 -12.45 32.73
CA HIS A 108 -4.96 -13.75 32.80
C HIS A 108 -5.16 -14.53 31.51
N PRO A 109 -4.08 -15.02 30.84
CA PRO A 109 -2.66 -14.85 31.17
C PRO A 109 -2.06 -13.52 30.66
N ALA A 110 -0.97 -13.06 31.30
CA ALA A 110 -0.19 -11.86 30.93
C ALA A 110 0.28 -11.84 29.45
N PHE A 111 0.24 -13.00 28.80
CA PHE A 111 0.52 -13.18 27.39
C PHE A 111 -0.43 -12.36 26.47
N CYS A 112 -1.72 -12.27 26.80
CA CYS A 112 -2.67 -11.52 25.98
C CYS A 112 -2.49 -10.02 26.07
N ARG A 113 -2.15 -9.48 27.24
CA ARG A 113 -1.81 -8.05 27.35
C ARG A 113 -0.61 -7.68 26.48
N ASN A 114 0.40 -8.56 26.45
CA ASN A 114 1.57 -8.35 25.60
C ASN A 114 1.25 -8.50 24.11
N ILE A 115 0.21 -9.25 23.74
CA ILE A 115 -0.12 -9.49 22.34
C ILE A 115 -0.67 -8.25 21.64
N GLN A 116 -1.43 -7.42 22.35
CA GLN A 116 -1.98 -6.20 21.79
C GLN A 116 -0.84 -5.22 21.45
N THR A 117 0.07 -4.98 22.40
CA THR A 117 1.30 -4.21 22.17
C THR A 117 2.16 -4.82 21.07
N THR A 118 2.28 -6.16 21.03
CA THR A 118 3.02 -6.86 20.00
C THR A 118 2.41 -6.61 18.62
N SER A 119 1.08 -6.68 18.49
CA SER A 119 0.37 -6.39 17.24
C SER A 119 0.66 -4.99 16.73
N TYR A 120 0.53 -3.97 17.59
CA TYR A 120 0.85 -2.59 17.21
C TYR A 120 2.33 -2.41 16.82
N SER A 121 3.24 -3.02 17.58
CA SER A 121 4.67 -2.97 17.30
C SER A 121 5.04 -3.67 15.98
N MET A 122 4.34 -4.76 15.65
CA MET A 122 4.57 -5.53 14.43
C MET A 122 4.10 -4.75 13.20
N THR A 123 2.90 -4.16 13.25
CA THR A 123 2.40 -3.28 12.18
C THR A 123 3.29 -2.05 12.01
N LEU A 124 3.80 -1.48 13.10
CA LEU A 124 4.77 -0.39 13.05
C LEU A 124 6.07 -0.83 12.34
N ALA A 125 6.66 -1.95 12.78
CA ALA A 125 7.90 -2.46 12.23
C ALA A 125 7.79 -2.84 10.75
N THR A 126 6.70 -3.53 10.36
CA THR A 126 6.44 -3.90 8.97
C THR A 126 6.22 -2.68 8.09
N THR A 127 5.45 -1.69 8.56
CA THR A 127 5.30 -0.41 7.86
C THR A 127 6.65 0.29 7.71
N ALA A 128 7.47 0.33 8.77
CA ALA A 128 8.79 0.94 8.77
C ALA A 128 9.71 0.31 7.74
N ILE A 129 9.86 -1.01 7.77
CA ILE A 129 10.67 -1.76 6.81
C ILE A 129 10.17 -1.51 5.39
N ALA A 130 8.86 -1.60 5.15
CA ALA A 130 8.29 -1.39 3.83
C ALA A 130 8.51 0.04 3.32
N THR A 131 8.36 1.06 4.16
CA THR A 131 8.63 2.46 3.77
C THR A 131 10.11 2.70 3.52
N ILE A 132 11.01 2.13 4.34
CA ILE A 132 12.46 2.20 4.13
C ILE A 132 12.84 1.54 2.81
N LEU A 133 12.30 0.34 2.49
CA LEU A 133 12.57 -0.33 1.23
C LEU A 133 12.12 0.51 0.02
N ILE A 134 10.93 1.12 0.08
CA ILE A 134 10.43 2.02 -0.96
C ILE A 134 11.32 3.26 -1.09
N ALA A 135 11.72 3.86 0.04
CA ALA A 135 12.60 5.03 0.07
C ALA A 135 14.00 4.72 -0.48
N LEU A 136 14.58 3.58 -0.13
CA LEU A 136 15.86 3.11 -0.67
C LEU A 136 15.75 2.88 -2.18
N LYS A 137 14.69 2.24 -2.67
CA LYS A 137 14.49 2.05 -4.11
C LYS A 137 14.33 3.38 -4.84
N ALA A 138 13.56 4.31 -4.27
CA ALA A 138 13.41 5.65 -4.80
C ALA A 138 14.77 6.37 -4.84
N TRP A 139 15.58 6.24 -3.79
CA TRP A 139 16.93 6.80 -3.70
C TRP A 139 17.91 6.20 -4.70
N TYR A 140 17.93 4.88 -4.88
CA TYR A 140 18.79 4.21 -5.87
C TYR A 140 18.37 4.57 -7.30
N SER A 141 17.06 4.59 -7.57
CA SER A 141 16.54 5.03 -8.87
C SER A 141 16.86 6.51 -9.15
N ASP A 142 16.84 7.36 -8.13
CA ASP A 142 17.24 8.76 -8.23
C ASP A 142 18.75 8.90 -8.44
N THR A 143 19.55 8.11 -7.70
CA THR A 143 21.02 8.13 -7.77
C THR A 143 21.55 7.65 -9.12
N SER A 144 20.88 6.70 -9.76
CA SER A 144 21.23 6.31 -11.14
C SER A 144 20.89 7.38 -12.18
N ASN A 145 20.00 8.32 -11.84
CA ASN A 145 19.51 9.37 -12.74
C ASN A 145 19.89 10.78 -12.25
N ARG A 146 20.85 10.86 -11.31
CA ARG A 146 21.19 11.99 -10.43
C ARG A 146 21.67 13.25 -11.14
N GLN A 147 21.83 13.19 -12.46
CA GLN A 147 22.18 14.35 -13.27
C GLN A 147 20.99 15.30 -13.49
N TYR A 148 19.74 14.83 -13.33
CA TYR A 148 18.54 15.63 -13.57
C TYR A 148 17.81 16.12 -12.32
N THR A 149 18.21 15.70 -11.12
CA THR A 149 17.41 15.90 -9.90
C THR A 149 17.84 17.01 -8.96
N ARG A 150 18.83 17.82 -9.33
CA ARG A 150 19.08 19.11 -8.65
C ARG A 150 17.92 20.11 -8.80
N THR A 151 16.93 19.79 -9.62
CA THR A 151 15.79 20.64 -9.96
C THR A 151 14.46 20.10 -9.39
N TYR A 152 14.47 19.29 -8.32
CA TYR A 152 13.27 18.77 -7.64
C TYR A 152 12.23 19.86 -7.27
N PHE A 153 12.65 21.11 -7.10
CA PHE A 153 11.73 22.24 -6.87
C PHE A 153 11.18 22.87 -8.16
N SER A 154 11.86 22.75 -9.30
CA SER A 154 11.43 23.32 -10.59
C SER A 154 10.57 22.36 -11.44
N VAL A 155 10.53 21.07 -11.09
CA VAL A 155 9.87 20.00 -11.85
C VAL A 155 8.35 19.97 -11.66
N PHE A 156 7.78 20.79 -10.78
CA PHE A 156 6.33 21.00 -10.77
C PHE A 156 5.79 21.60 -12.09
N ARG A 157 6.65 22.10 -12.98
CA ARG A 157 6.26 22.79 -14.22
C ARG A 157 6.37 21.98 -15.52
N ASN A 158 7.14 20.89 -15.59
CA ASN A 158 7.29 20.10 -16.84
C ASN A 158 6.85 18.64 -16.67
N SER A 159 5.67 18.33 -17.23
CA SER A 159 4.92 17.08 -17.05
C SER A 159 5.39 15.94 -17.94
N GLY A 160 6.63 15.47 -17.76
CA GLY A 160 7.06 14.19 -18.33
C GLY A 160 6.44 12.98 -17.59
N PRO A 161 6.16 11.85 -18.25
CA PRO A 161 5.57 10.66 -17.61
C PRO A 161 6.42 10.11 -16.44
N ARG A 162 7.74 10.32 -16.48
CA ARG A 162 8.69 9.89 -15.45
C ARG A 162 8.58 10.69 -14.13
N THR A 163 8.15 11.95 -14.17
CA THR A 163 7.98 12.78 -12.96
C THR A 163 6.74 12.38 -12.16
N ARG A 164 5.77 11.73 -12.82
CA ARG A 164 4.51 11.31 -12.22
C ARG A 164 4.67 10.12 -11.27
N THR A 165 5.45 9.11 -11.65
CA THR A 165 5.73 7.94 -10.79
C THR A 165 6.46 8.37 -9.53
N LEU A 166 7.39 9.32 -9.67
CA LEU A 166 8.15 9.85 -8.55
C LEU A 166 7.25 10.59 -7.55
N ARG A 167 6.31 11.42 -8.02
CA ARG A 167 5.35 12.10 -7.14
C ARG A 167 4.52 11.11 -6.32
N VAL A 168 4.13 9.98 -6.91
CA VAL A 168 3.38 8.93 -6.19
C VAL A 168 4.25 8.25 -5.15
N MET A 169 5.50 7.91 -5.49
CA MET A 169 6.43 7.32 -4.51
C MET A 169 6.62 8.24 -3.31
N VAL A 170 6.77 9.56 -3.52
CA VAL A 170 6.89 10.54 -2.43
C VAL A 170 5.63 10.58 -1.58
N MET A 171 4.44 10.66 -2.19
CA MET A 171 3.16 10.61 -1.46
C MET A 171 3.01 9.32 -0.64
N LEU A 172 3.47 8.18 -1.16
CA LEU A 172 3.44 6.90 -0.45
C LEU A 172 4.40 6.86 0.74
N ILE A 173 5.60 7.45 0.59
CA ILE A 173 6.58 7.55 1.68
C ILE A 173 6.05 8.49 2.77
N GLU A 174 5.57 9.67 2.41
CA GLU A 174 5.02 10.67 3.33
C GLU A 174 3.84 10.10 4.12
N SER A 175 2.89 9.47 3.42
CA SER A 175 1.73 8.85 4.05
C SER A 175 2.12 7.63 4.90
N GLY A 176 3.12 6.85 4.50
CA GLY A 176 3.67 5.75 5.30
C GLY A 176 4.38 6.20 6.58
N LEU A 177 5.04 7.37 6.56
CA LEU A 177 5.64 7.98 7.75
C LEU A 177 4.57 8.50 8.72
N LEU A 178 3.51 9.13 8.20
CA LEU A 178 2.36 9.52 9.02
C LEU A 178 1.73 8.30 9.70
N TYR A 179 1.54 7.22 8.96
CA TYR A 179 1.01 5.96 9.52
C TYR A 179 1.91 5.41 10.63
N MET A 180 3.23 5.37 10.44
CA MET A 180 4.16 4.97 11.50
C MET A 180 4.06 5.83 12.75
N LEU A 181 3.91 7.15 12.59
CA LEU A 181 3.79 8.06 13.72
C LEU A 181 2.53 7.77 14.55
N PHE A 182 1.40 7.48 13.89
CA PHE A 182 0.17 7.07 14.59
C PHE A 182 0.36 5.79 15.39
N PHE A 183 0.95 4.75 14.81
CA PHE A 183 1.23 3.51 15.56
C PHE A 183 2.27 3.72 16.65
N ALA A 184 3.25 4.60 16.46
CA ALA A 184 4.25 4.91 17.48
C ALA A 184 3.60 5.53 18.72
N VAL A 185 2.63 6.44 18.52
CA VAL A 185 1.84 7.02 19.63
C VAL A 185 1.10 5.92 20.38
N GLN A 186 0.46 4.97 19.69
CA GLN A 186 -0.24 3.85 20.33
C GLN A 186 0.72 2.95 21.14
N VAL A 187 1.90 2.65 20.59
CA VAL A 187 2.92 1.88 21.29
C VAL A 187 3.39 2.61 22.55
N ILE A 188 3.59 3.92 22.49
CA ILE A 188 4.00 4.74 23.66
C ILE A 188 2.92 4.72 24.74
N ILE A 189 1.64 4.87 24.37
CA ILE A 189 0.51 4.86 25.30
C ILE A 189 0.37 3.48 25.97
N SER A 190 0.69 2.39 25.26
CA SER A 190 0.63 1.03 25.81
C SER A 190 1.66 0.75 26.93
N ILE A 191 2.65 1.64 27.11
CA ILE A 191 3.64 1.51 28.19
C ILE A 191 2.98 1.88 29.53
N SER A 192 2.93 0.92 30.45
CA SER A 192 2.27 1.08 31.76
C SER A 192 2.72 2.31 32.56
N SER A 193 3.99 2.69 32.49
CA SER A 193 4.52 3.88 33.18
C SER A 193 4.00 5.20 32.59
N VAL A 194 3.68 5.22 31.29
CA VAL A 194 3.08 6.36 30.61
C VAL A 194 1.60 6.41 30.94
N ASN A 195 0.89 5.28 30.85
CA ASN A 195 -0.53 5.22 31.16
C ASN A 195 -0.83 5.66 32.60
N ALA A 196 -0.05 5.21 33.59
CA ALA A 196 -0.21 5.62 34.98
C ALA A 196 -0.09 7.14 35.21
N LYS A 197 0.73 7.84 34.41
CA LYS A 197 0.85 9.31 34.47
C LYS A 197 -0.31 10.03 33.79
N ILE A 198 -0.89 9.40 32.77
CA ILE A 198 -2.04 9.93 32.05
C ILE A 198 -3.29 9.83 32.93
N GLU A 199 -3.50 8.70 33.60
CA GLU A 199 -4.64 8.48 34.50
C GLU A 199 -4.69 9.51 35.65
N GLN A 200 -3.55 10.06 36.06
CA GLN A 200 -3.48 11.13 37.07
C GLN A 200 -4.02 12.48 36.59
N ASN A 201 -4.13 12.68 35.28
CA ASN A 201 -4.49 13.96 34.66
C ASN A 201 -5.75 13.82 33.81
N ALA A 202 -6.90 14.31 34.31
CA ALA A 202 -8.19 14.22 33.62
C ALA A 202 -8.17 14.74 32.18
N GLY A 203 -7.42 15.82 31.91
CA GLY A 203 -7.27 16.37 30.55
C GLY A 203 -6.54 15.45 29.58
N LEU A 204 -5.55 14.69 30.06
CA LEU A 204 -4.81 13.71 29.25
C LEU A 204 -5.68 12.47 28.98
N THR A 205 -6.46 12.01 29.96
CA THR A 205 -7.42 10.92 29.78
C THR A 205 -8.47 11.26 28.72
N PHE A 206 -8.99 12.49 28.75
CA PHE A 206 -9.91 12.96 27.71
C PHE A 206 -9.27 13.01 26.32
N ALA A 207 -8.03 13.52 26.22
CA ALA A 207 -7.30 13.55 24.96
C ALA A 207 -7.02 12.15 24.41
N LEU A 208 -6.69 11.17 25.27
CA LEU A 208 -6.54 9.77 24.88
C LEU A 208 -7.83 9.18 24.32
N THR A 209 -8.95 9.49 24.95
CA THR A 209 -10.27 9.00 24.52
C THR A 209 -10.58 9.51 23.12
N ILE A 210 -10.40 10.81 22.85
CA ILE A 210 -10.55 11.38 21.50
C ILE A 210 -9.58 10.74 20.51
N GLN A 211 -8.33 10.53 20.93
CA GLN A 211 -7.30 9.93 20.09
C GLN A 211 -7.68 8.51 19.68
N GLN A 212 -8.23 7.69 20.58
CA GLN A 212 -8.68 6.33 20.27
C GLN A 212 -9.78 6.33 19.21
N TYR A 213 -10.82 7.15 19.37
CA TYR A 213 -11.90 7.29 18.39
C TYR A 213 -11.41 7.84 17.04
N THR A 214 -10.46 8.78 17.06
CA THR A 214 -9.92 9.34 15.80
C THR A 214 -9.02 8.34 15.09
N ASN A 215 -8.29 7.51 15.84
CA ASN A 215 -7.37 6.52 15.29
C ASN A 215 -8.08 5.43 14.48
N SER A 216 -9.26 4.96 14.93
CA SER A 216 -10.05 3.96 14.19
C SER A 216 -10.39 4.43 12.77
N LEU A 217 -10.76 5.71 12.62
CA LEU A 217 -11.03 6.35 11.33
C LEU A 217 -9.77 6.46 10.45
N ILE A 218 -8.65 6.91 11.01
CA ILE A 218 -7.40 7.08 10.28
C ILE A 218 -6.90 5.74 9.73
N VAL A 219 -6.93 4.70 10.56
CA VAL A 219 -6.53 3.33 10.19
C VAL A 219 -7.38 2.79 9.04
N GLY A 220 -8.67 3.14 8.99
CA GLY A 220 -9.54 2.76 7.88
C GLY A 220 -9.34 3.56 6.60
N ILE A 221 -9.16 4.88 6.71
CA ILE A 221 -9.05 5.79 5.56
C ILE A 221 -7.72 5.56 4.82
N TYR A 222 -6.62 5.37 5.55
CA TYR A 222 -5.28 5.32 4.96
C TYR A 222 -5.11 4.24 3.87
N PRO A 223 -5.40 2.95 4.12
CA PRO A 223 -5.24 1.91 3.10
C PRO A 223 -6.18 2.12 1.91
N THR A 224 -7.34 2.73 2.15
CA THR A 224 -8.34 3.03 1.11
C THR A 224 -7.81 4.10 0.15
N ILE A 225 -7.22 5.18 0.67
CA ILE A 225 -6.56 6.22 -0.13
C ILE A 225 -5.39 5.60 -0.91
N VAL A 226 -4.57 4.75 -0.29
CA VAL A 226 -3.45 4.08 -0.97
C VAL A 226 -3.93 3.25 -2.16
N VAL A 227 -4.98 2.45 -2.00
CA VAL A 227 -5.54 1.64 -3.10
C VAL A 227 -6.10 2.53 -4.21
N ILE A 228 -6.84 3.58 -3.88
CA ILE A 228 -7.37 4.55 -4.86
C ILE A 228 -6.23 5.22 -5.63
N LEU A 229 -5.17 5.65 -4.92
CA LEU A 229 -4.00 6.27 -5.52
C LEU A 229 -3.27 5.33 -6.48
N VAL A 230 -3.15 4.04 -6.14
CA VAL A 230 -2.51 3.06 -7.04
C VAL A 230 -3.40 2.77 -8.26
N TYR A 231 -4.71 2.58 -8.05
CA TYR A 231 -5.63 2.25 -9.15
C TYR A 231 -5.84 3.41 -10.12
N SER A 232 -5.91 4.65 -9.62
CA SER A 232 -5.99 5.87 -10.43
C SER A 232 -4.82 5.99 -11.43
N LYS A 233 -3.65 5.40 -11.12
CA LYS A 233 -2.50 5.42 -12.03
C LYS A 233 -2.64 4.43 -13.16
N HIS A 234 -3.13 3.22 -12.88
CA HIS A 234 -3.38 2.22 -13.92
C HIS A 234 -4.33 2.76 -14.99
N SER A 235 -5.44 3.38 -14.57
CA SER A 235 -6.41 3.95 -15.51
C SER A 235 -5.82 4.99 -16.46
N ILE A 236 -4.90 5.85 -15.98
CA ILE A 236 -4.37 6.95 -16.80
C ILE A 236 -3.17 6.50 -17.64
N LEU A 237 -2.43 5.47 -17.21
CA LEU A 237 -1.38 4.84 -18.02
C LEU A 237 -1.97 4.10 -19.22
N SER A 238 -3.09 3.38 -19.05
CA SER A 238 -3.78 2.69 -20.14
C SER A 238 -4.33 3.65 -21.19
N SER A 239 -4.94 4.77 -20.76
CA SER A 239 -5.51 5.76 -21.67
C SER A 239 -4.47 6.40 -22.61
N GLN A 240 -3.21 6.52 -22.19
CA GLN A 240 -2.15 7.14 -23.00
C GLN A 240 -1.48 6.14 -23.98
N ALA A 241 -1.52 4.85 -23.67
CA ALA A 241 -1.03 3.81 -24.59
C ALA A 241 -1.93 3.73 -25.84
N GLU A 242 -3.25 3.81 -25.66
CA GLU A 242 -4.22 3.72 -26.76
C GLU A 242 -4.16 4.94 -27.70
N THR A 243 -3.88 6.15 -27.20
CA THR A 243 -3.82 7.34 -28.06
C THR A 243 -2.56 7.42 -28.92
N SER A 244 -1.48 6.77 -28.50
CA SER A 244 -0.19 6.82 -29.22
C SER A 244 -0.16 5.92 -30.45
N ASP A 245 -0.92 4.82 -30.46
CA ASP A 245 -0.98 3.90 -31.61
C ASP A 245 -1.86 4.42 -32.76
N THR A 246 -2.83 5.29 -32.49
CA THR A 246 -3.65 5.94 -33.54
C THR A 246 -2.97 7.11 -34.26
N ALA A 247 -1.86 7.65 -33.74
CA ALA A 247 -1.23 8.84 -34.30
C ALA A 247 -0.14 8.58 -35.38
N VAL A 248 0.18 7.32 -35.70
CA VAL A 248 1.33 6.97 -36.56
C VAL A 248 0.98 6.76 -38.05
N VAL A 249 -0.28 6.87 -38.48
CA VAL A 249 -0.68 6.47 -39.87
C VAL A 249 -0.89 7.64 -40.86
N PHE A 250 -0.87 8.91 -40.47
CA PHE A 250 -1.03 10.04 -41.41
C PHE A 250 0.24 10.86 -41.60
N GLY A 251 1.21 10.33 -42.37
CA GLY A 251 2.44 11.10 -42.64
C GLY A 251 3.47 10.46 -43.55
N ARG A 252 3.07 9.64 -44.53
CA ARG A 252 4.01 9.20 -45.57
C ARG A 252 3.36 9.17 -46.94
N GLY A 253 3.23 10.37 -47.52
CA GLY A 253 2.82 10.54 -48.90
C GLY A 253 2.99 11.97 -49.38
N ARG A 254 4.20 12.34 -49.80
CA ARG A 254 4.42 12.96 -51.11
C ARG A 254 5.89 13.23 -51.40
N THR A 255 6.39 12.42 -52.31
CA THR A 255 7.51 12.67 -53.21
C THR A 255 7.33 13.97 -53.98
N ALA A 256 8.45 14.65 -54.19
CA ALA A 256 8.60 15.79 -55.08
C ALA A 256 8.25 15.43 -56.53
N THR A 257 7.55 16.32 -57.22
CA THR A 257 7.71 16.53 -58.67
C THR A 257 7.19 17.93 -59.01
N GLU A 258 8.05 18.70 -59.68
CA GLU A 258 7.79 20.04 -60.22
C GLU A 258 6.72 20.02 -61.32
N GLY A 259 6.02 21.16 -61.47
CA GLY A 259 5.62 21.66 -62.79
C GLY A 259 4.11 21.67 -63.12
N SER A 260 3.59 22.89 -63.21
CA SER A 260 2.48 23.33 -64.09
C SER A 260 1.02 23.03 -63.75
N ALA A 261 0.31 24.15 -63.57
CA ALA A 261 -0.97 24.54 -64.16
C ALA A 261 -2.24 23.69 -63.98
N MET A 262 -3.22 24.33 -63.31
CA MET A 262 -4.59 24.58 -63.80
C MET A 262 -5.47 23.37 -64.20
N TYR A 263 -6.47 23.02 -63.39
CA TYR A 263 -7.91 23.22 -63.68
C TYR A 263 -8.78 22.68 -62.53
N LEU A 264 -9.92 23.34 -62.33
CA LEU A 264 -11.08 22.89 -61.55
C LEU A 264 -11.59 21.55 -62.10
N ASP A 265 -12.01 20.62 -61.24
CA ASP A 265 -13.30 19.96 -61.43
C ASP A 265 -13.81 19.32 -60.12
N SER A 266 -15.10 19.48 -59.90
CA SER A 266 -15.87 18.91 -58.81
C SER A 266 -16.31 17.50 -59.20
N THR A 267 -16.16 16.51 -58.33
CA THR A 267 -17.03 15.34 -58.40
C THR A 267 -17.32 14.79 -57.00
N GLU A 268 -18.62 14.71 -56.80
CA GLU A 268 -19.37 14.10 -55.72
C GLU A 268 -19.39 12.57 -55.91
N GLU A 269 -19.70 11.88 -54.82
CA GLU A 269 -20.19 10.49 -54.74
C GLU A 269 -19.22 9.29 -54.70
N ALA A 270 -19.34 8.65 -53.53
CA ALA A 270 -19.60 7.22 -53.32
C ALA A 270 -18.42 6.24 -53.15
N ILE A 271 -18.54 5.49 -52.05
CA ILE A 271 -18.46 4.02 -51.90
C ILE A 271 -17.69 3.67 -50.60
N THR A 272 -18.37 3.33 -49.50
CA THR A 272 -18.81 1.98 -49.09
C THR A 272 -17.66 1.07 -48.61
N HIS A 273 -17.83 0.53 -47.40
CA HIS A 273 -17.23 -0.71 -46.87
C HIS A 273 -15.71 -0.76 -46.61
N SER A 274 -15.35 -0.67 -45.32
CA SER A 274 -14.33 -1.55 -44.72
C SER A 274 -14.55 -1.64 -43.20
N SER A 275 -15.60 -2.36 -42.82
CA SER A 275 -15.76 -2.95 -41.50
C SER A 275 -15.35 -4.42 -41.60
N MET A 276 -14.05 -4.73 -41.48
CA MET A 276 -13.58 -6.06 -41.10
C MET A 276 -12.09 -6.05 -40.73
N LEU A 277 -11.79 -6.61 -39.56
CA LEU A 277 -10.49 -7.03 -39.05
C LEU A 277 -9.55 -5.96 -38.46
N LEU A 278 -9.97 -5.35 -37.36
CA LEU A 278 -9.05 -5.15 -36.23
C LEU A 278 -9.52 -6.05 -35.09
N GLN A 279 -9.20 -7.33 -35.23
CA GLN A 279 -9.16 -8.25 -34.11
C GLN A 279 -8.03 -7.76 -33.20
N GLY A 280 -8.43 -7.02 -32.16
CA GLY A 280 -7.55 -6.52 -31.11
C GLY A 280 -6.75 -7.68 -30.54
N ARG A 281 -5.47 -7.75 -30.94
CA ARG A 281 -4.45 -8.40 -30.13
C ARG A 281 -4.21 -7.43 -28.99
N ASP A 282 -4.86 -7.69 -27.86
CA ASP A 282 -4.37 -7.25 -26.57
C ASP A 282 -2.89 -7.66 -26.52
N ALA A 283 -2.01 -6.68 -26.64
CA ALA A 283 -0.58 -6.88 -26.53
C ALA A 283 -0.30 -7.23 -25.06
N ASP A 284 -0.41 -8.51 -24.77
CA ASP A 284 -0.13 -9.08 -23.46
C ASP A 284 1.32 -8.73 -23.13
N LEU A 285 1.52 -7.87 -22.14
CA LEU A 285 2.82 -7.33 -21.73
C LEU A 285 3.84 -8.44 -21.39
N PHE A 286 3.32 -9.66 -21.17
CA PHE A 286 4.07 -10.90 -21.00
C PHE A 286 4.79 -11.39 -22.28
N GLU A 287 4.24 -11.16 -23.49
CA GLU A 287 4.82 -11.63 -24.76
C GLU A 287 6.02 -10.76 -25.20
N MET A 288 5.98 -9.44 -24.91
CA MET A 288 7.11 -8.54 -25.17
C MET A 288 8.33 -8.82 -24.27
N ALA A 289 8.12 -9.30 -23.04
CA ALA A 289 9.20 -9.71 -22.16
C ALA A 289 9.92 -10.98 -22.67
N HIS A 290 9.20 -11.85 -23.38
CA HIS A 290 9.77 -13.07 -23.98
C HIS A 290 10.54 -12.80 -25.27
N ALA A 291 10.12 -11.84 -26.10
CA ALA A 291 10.85 -11.46 -27.31
C ALA A 291 12.28 -10.97 -27.00
N LYS A 292 12.45 -10.17 -25.94
CA LYS A 292 13.77 -9.63 -25.55
C LYS A 292 14.70 -10.66 -24.91
N SER A 293 14.17 -11.75 -24.34
CA SER A 293 14.97 -12.87 -23.81
C SER A 293 15.60 -13.73 -24.92
N THR A 294 15.02 -13.73 -26.12
CA THR A 294 15.47 -14.61 -27.21
C THR A 294 16.64 -13.98 -27.95
N GLU A 295 16.71 -12.65 -28.03
CA GLU A 295 17.81 -11.91 -28.66
C GLU A 295 19.10 -11.97 -27.83
N SER A 296 19.00 -12.00 -26.50
CA SER A 296 20.18 -12.07 -25.62
C SER A 296 20.84 -13.47 -25.57
N ARG A 297 20.17 -14.53 -26.04
CA ARG A 297 20.78 -15.87 -26.18
C ARG A 297 21.63 -16.02 -27.45
N ASN A 298 21.33 -15.26 -28.50
CA ASN A 298 22.08 -15.37 -29.77
C ASN A 298 23.42 -14.62 -29.76
N PHE A 299 23.64 -13.68 -28.82
CA PHE A 299 24.93 -13.00 -28.68
C PHE A 299 25.96 -13.77 -27.83
N GLY A 300 25.54 -14.74 -27.01
CA GLY A 300 26.44 -15.52 -26.14
C GLY A 300 27.10 -16.73 -26.81
N ALA A 301 26.67 -17.14 -28.01
CA ALA A 301 27.18 -18.34 -28.67
C ALA A 301 28.39 -18.09 -29.60
N LYS A 302 28.92 -16.86 -29.68
CA LYS A 302 29.97 -16.50 -30.64
C LYS A 302 31.36 -16.24 -30.03
N GLU A 303 31.53 -16.31 -28.71
CA GLU A 303 32.75 -15.83 -28.03
C GLU A 303 33.46 -16.86 -27.13
N GLU A 304 33.15 -18.16 -27.20
CA GLU A 304 33.82 -19.18 -26.38
C GLU A 304 34.62 -20.24 -27.19
N ASN A 305 35.15 -19.87 -28.36
CA ASN A 305 36.06 -20.73 -29.14
C ASN A 305 37.53 -20.24 -29.18
N SER A 306 37.93 -19.31 -28.31
CA SER A 306 39.29 -18.78 -28.35
C SER A 306 39.81 -18.42 -26.96
N LEU A 307 40.23 -19.42 -26.17
CA LEU A 307 41.31 -19.26 -25.17
C LEU A 307 41.66 -20.61 -24.52
N GLY A 308 42.28 -21.48 -25.31
CA GLY A 308 43.10 -22.57 -24.79
C GLY A 308 44.53 -22.08 -24.57
N VAL A 309 44.88 -21.67 -23.35
CA VAL A 309 46.28 -21.43 -22.95
C VAL A 309 46.61 -22.32 -21.76
N GLN A 310 47.40 -23.37 -22.04
CA GLN A 310 48.02 -24.26 -21.07
C GLN A 310 48.89 -23.47 -20.08
N VAL A 311 48.66 -23.65 -18.79
CA VAL A 311 49.60 -23.26 -17.74
C VAL A 311 50.20 -24.53 -17.12
N ARG A 312 51.46 -24.79 -17.48
CA ARG A 312 52.35 -25.81 -16.89
C ARG A 312 52.74 -25.38 -15.48
N ARG A 313 52.36 -26.13 -14.45
CA ARG A 313 52.90 -26.00 -13.08
C ARG A 313 54.14 -26.88 -12.93
N SER A 314 55.29 -26.25 -12.72
CA SER A 314 56.49 -26.88 -12.17
C SER A 314 56.46 -26.80 -10.65
N VAL A 315 56.52 -27.98 -10.01
CA VAL A 315 56.65 -28.15 -8.56
C VAL A 315 58.14 -28.14 -8.22
N VAL A 316 58.57 -27.19 -7.38
CA VAL A 316 59.92 -27.16 -6.80
C VAL A 316 59.79 -27.48 -5.31
N TYR A 317 60.32 -28.64 -4.92
CA TYR A 317 60.60 -29.00 -3.53
C TYR A 317 61.86 -28.27 -3.07
N ARG A 318 61.83 -27.68 -1.87
CA ARG A 318 63.04 -27.47 -1.06
C ARG A 318 62.79 -27.94 0.37
N SER A 319 63.67 -28.85 0.75
CA SER A 319 64.11 -29.26 2.08
C SER A 319 64.51 -28.09 2.97
#